data_AF-A0A7W6DRG4-F1
#
_entry.id   AF-A0A7W6DRG4-F1
#
_cell.length_a   1.000
_cell.length_b   1.000
_cell.length_c   1.000
_cell.angle_alpha   90.00
_cell.angle_beta   90.00
_cell.angle_gamma   90.00
#
_symmetry.space_group_name_H-M   'P 1'
#
loop_
_entity.id
_entity.type
_entity.pdbx_description
1 polymer ?
#
loop_
_entity_poly.entity_id
_entity_poly.type
_entity_poly.pdbx_seq_one_letter_code
_entity_poly.pdbx_strand_id
1 'polypeptide(L)' 'MPSDSQAARDYSDIIRGDFEDYIQDIQSYFRCLDSERARAFEEAREVSEDYGRFLQLVGD' A
#
# COMPACT_ATOMS: atom_id res chain seq x y z
N MET A 1 18.46 -18.04 -0.85
CA MET A 1 17.90 -18.99 -1.84
C MET A 1 18.92 -20.06 -2.16
N PRO A 2 18.52 -21.34 -2.30
CA PRO A 2 19.44 -22.41 -2.68
C PRO A 2 20.07 -22.15 -4.04
N SER A 3 21.35 -22.49 -4.19
CA SER A 3 22.13 -22.25 -5.41
C SER A 3 22.19 -23.46 -6.36
N ASP A 4 21.66 -24.61 -5.95
CA ASP A 4 21.56 -25.81 -6.77
C ASP A 4 20.16 -26.43 -6.73
N SER A 5 19.87 -27.29 -7.71
CA SER A 5 18.55 -27.84 -7.95
C SER A 5 18.16 -28.96 -6.98
N GLN A 6 19.12 -29.59 -6.29
CA GLN A 6 18.81 -30.61 -5.29
C GLN A 6 18.35 -29.94 -4.00
N ALA A 7 19.11 -28.96 -3.52
CA ALA A 7 18.71 -28.15 -2.37
C ALA A 7 17.38 -27.42 -2.61
N ALA A 8 17.12 -26.94 -3.84
CA ALA A 8 15.82 -26.35 -4.18
C ALA A 8 14.66 -27.36 -4.07
N ARG A 9 14.87 -28.64 -4.37
CA ARG A 9 13.86 -29.69 -4.21
C ARG A 9 13.67 -30.05 -2.74
N ASP A 10 14.78 -30.23 -2.03
CA ASP A 10 14.80 -30.64 -0.61
C ASP A 10 14.07 -29.61 0.28
N TYR A 11 14.14 -28.33 -0.07
CA TYR A 11 13.48 -27.24 0.67
C TYR A 11 12.28 -26.65 -0.08
N SER A 12 11.76 -27.33 -1.11
CA SER A 12 10.76 -26.75 -2.02
C SER A 12 9.46 -26.29 -1.34
N ASP A 13 9.01 -27.01 -0.31
CA ASP A 13 7.80 -26.65 0.43
C ASP A 13 8.01 -25.41 1.31
N ILE A 14 9.17 -25.28 1.96
CA ILE A 14 9.53 -24.11 2.77
C ILE A 14 9.67 -22.88 1.86
N ILE A 15 10.40 -23.02 0.75
CA ILE A 15 10.62 -21.90 -0.18
C ILE A 15 9.30 -21.43 -0.77
N ARG A 16 8.39 -22.36 -1.11
CA ARG A 16 7.06 -22.00 -1.60
C ARG A 16 6.26 -21.25 -0.56
N GLY A 17 6.24 -21.74 0.69
CA GLY A 17 5.58 -21.06 1.80
C GLY A 17 6.09 -19.63 1.99
N ASP A 18 7.41 -19.44 2.02
CA ASP A 18 8.02 -18.11 2.16
C ASP A 18 7.57 -17.13 1.05
N PHE A 19 7.47 -17.60 -0.20
CA PHE A 19 6.97 -16.78 -1.30
C PHE A 19 5.48 -16.47 -1.17
N GLU A 20 4.66 -17.46 -0.80
CA GLU A 20 3.22 -17.28 -0.60
C GLU A 20 2.94 -16.29 0.53
N ASP A 21 3.63 -16.43 1.66
CA ASP A 21 3.54 -15.52 2.81
C ASP A 21 3.98 -14.10 2.42
N TYR A 22 5.12 -13.95 1.75
CA TYR A 22 5.59 -12.65 1.27
C TYR A 22 4.56 -11.98 0.33
N ILE A 23 3.95 -12.74 -0.57
CA ILE A 23 2.93 -12.22 -1.49
C ILE A 23 1.68 -11.77 -0.72
N GLN A 24 1.24 -12.53 0.29
CA GLN A 24 0.10 -12.15 1.11
C GLN A 24 0.37 -10.88 1.94
N ASP A 25 1.56 -10.78 2.50
CA ASP A 25 1.97 -9.64 3.31
C ASP A 25 2.07 -8.36 2.47
N ILE A 26 2.72 -8.43 1.30
CA ILE A 26 2.84 -7.24 0.44
C ILE A 26 1.49 -6.79 -0.13
N GLN A 27 0.59 -7.72 -0.44
CA GLN A 27 -0.78 -7.38 -0.85
C GLN A 27 -1.57 -6.70 0.28
N SER A 28 -1.40 -7.16 1.51
CA SER A 28 -2.04 -6.53 2.68
C SER A 28 -1.47 -5.14 2.94
N TYR A 29 -0.16 -4.97 2.79
CA TYR A 29 0.50 -3.67 2.88
C TYR A 29 0.00 -2.69 1.81
N PHE A 30 -0.09 -3.11 0.54
CA PHE A 30 -0.61 -2.24 -0.53
C PHE A 30 -2.06 -1.82 -0.31
N ARG A 31 -2.93 -2.74 0.14
CA ARG A 31 -4.32 -2.38 0.48
C ARG A 31 -4.39 -1.32 1.58
N CYS A 32 -3.51 -1.41 2.59
CA CYS A 32 -3.40 -0.40 3.63
C CYS A 32 -2.96 0.96 3.06
N LEU A 33 -1.90 0.99 2.26
CA LEU A 33 -1.42 2.22 1.63
C LEU A 33 -2.45 2.86 0.70
N ASP A 34 -3.20 2.06 -0.06
CA ASP A 34 -4.24 2.57 -0.94
C ASP A 34 -5.41 3.19 -0.15
N SER A 35 -5.77 2.58 0.99
CA SER A 35 -6.75 3.16 1.92
C SER A 35 -6.28 4.50 2.48
N GLU A 36 -5.03 4.57 2.95
CA GLU A 36 -4.47 5.82 3.49
C GLU A 36 -4.35 6.90 2.41
N ARG A 37 -3.99 6.52 1.18
CA ARG A 37 -3.99 7.42 0.05
C ARG A 37 -5.39 7.96 -0.20
N ALA A 38 -6.40 7.10 -0.30
CA ALA A 38 -7.78 7.53 -0.54
C ALA A 38 -8.27 8.49 0.56
N ARG A 39 -7.99 8.20 1.83
CA ARG A 39 -8.31 9.09 2.96
C ARG A 39 -7.64 10.45 2.81
N ALA A 40 -6.34 10.49 2.54
CA ALA A 40 -5.59 11.74 2.40
C ALA A 40 -6.07 12.59 1.21
N PHE A 41 -6.51 11.96 0.11
CA PHE A 41 -7.10 12.68 -1.02
C PHE A 41 -8.42 13.36 -0.63
N GLU A 42 -9.25 12.70 0.16
CA GLU A 42 -10.50 13.28 0.65
C GLU A 42 -10.24 14.46 1.59
N GLU A 43 -9.31 14.31 2.55
CA GLU A 43 -8.91 15.40 3.45
C GLU A 43 -8.36 16.60 2.67
N ALA A 44 -7.53 16.36 1.66
CA ALA A 44 -7.00 17.42 0.81
C ALA A 44 -8.11 18.12 0.00
N ARG A 45 -9.13 17.38 -0.44
CA ARG A 45 -10.29 17.93 -1.13
C ARG A 45 -11.08 18.85 -0.20
N GLU A 46 -11.43 18.37 0.99
CA GLU A 46 -12.17 19.15 2.00
C GLU A 46 -11.42 20.45 2.34
N VAL A 47 -10.12 20.37 2.66
CA VAL A 47 -9.30 21.54 3.00
C VAL A 47 -9.23 22.53 1.82
N SER A 48 -9.15 22.04 0.59
CA SER A 48 -9.13 22.89 -0.61
C SER A 48 -10.46 23.61 -0.82
N GLU A 49 -11.59 22.92 -0.59
CA GLU A 49 -12.93 23.52 -0.65
C GLU A 49 -13.13 24.56 0.45
N ASP A 50 -12.68 24.27 1.67
CA ASP A 50 -12.70 25.19 2.81
C ASP A 50 -11.90 26.46 2.51
N TYR A 51 -10.69 26.30 1.95
CA TYR A 51 -9.85 27.42 1.54
C TYR A 51 -10.52 28.24 0.41
N GLY A 52 -11.15 27.58 -0.56
CA GLY A 52 -11.93 28.24 -1.60
C GLY A 52 -13.06 29.11 -1.04
N ARG A 53 -13.81 28.60 -0.04
CA ARG A 53 -14.85 29.37 0.66
C ARG A 53 -14.26 30.53 1.46
N PHE A 54 -13.14 30.31 2.14
CA PHE A 54 -12.44 31.38 2.84
C PHE A 54 -12.05 32.51 1.88
N LEU A 55 -11.46 32.21 0.72
CA LEU A 55 -11.10 33.21 -0.29
C LEU A 55 -12.31 34.01 -0.78
N GLN A 56 -13.47 33.38 -0.94
CA GLN A 56 -14.72 34.08 -1.28
C GLN A 56 -15.19 35.03 -0.17
N LEU A 57 -14.93 34.70 1.11
CA LEU A 57 -15.31 35.54 2.25
C LEU A 57 -14.38 36.74 2.44
N VAL A 58 -13.08 36.59 2.14
CA VAL A 58 -12.09 37.66 2.33
C VAL A 58 -11.86 38.54 1.10
N GLY A 59 -12.34 38.12 -0.07
CA GLY A 59 -12.26 38.90 -1.30
C GLY A 59 -13.44 39.87 -1.46
N ASP A 60 -13.18 41.17 -1.24
CA ASP A 60 -13.83 42.28 -1.96
C ASP A 60 -13.04 42.59 -3.24
#